data_AF-A0A521RFM9-F1
#
_entry.id   AF-A0A521RFM9-F1
#
_cell.length_a   1.000
_cell.length_b   1.000
_cell.length_c   1.000
_cell.angle_alpha   90.00
_cell.angle_beta   90.00
_cell.angle_gamma   90.00
#
_symmetry.space_group_name_H-M   'P 1'
#
loop_
_entity.id
_entity.type
_entity.pdbx_description
1 polymer ?
#
loop_
_entity_poly.entity_id
_entity_poly.type
_entity_poly.pdbx_seq_one_letter_code
_entity_poly.pdbx_strand_id
1 'polypeptide(L)' 'MFFEVIGNIKNIETIAIGGRIRDIMRLRRPYGPGRWRKLKGIASVRLEGSSVRLAELHWYEAHGIGQRKMKMKRFLD' A
#
# COMPACT_ATOMS: atom_id res chain seq x y z
N MET A 1 -9.29 -7.19 -8.65
CA MET A 1 -8.10 -8.02 -8.90
C MET A 1 -7.52 -8.42 -7.57
N PHE A 2 -7.56 -9.70 -7.24
CA PHE A 2 -6.88 -10.24 -6.08
C PHE A 2 -5.42 -10.47 -6.45
N PHE A 3 -4.52 -10.05 -5.57
CA PHE A 3 -3.09 -10.32 -5.68
C PHE A 3 -2.54 -10.60 -4.29
N GLU A 4 -1.53 -11.46 -4.22
CA GLU A 4 -0.81 -11.78 -3.00
C GLU A 4 0.58 -11.15 -3.09
N VAL A 5 1.00 -10.44 -2.04
CA VAL A 5 2.38 -9.93 -1.95
C VAL A 5 3.27 -11.07 -1.48
N ILE A 6 4.29 -11.39 -2.27
CA ILE A 6 5.26 -12.44 -1.95
C ILE A 6 6.55 -11.80 -1.43
N GLY A 7 6.89 -12.16 -0.19
CA GLY A 7 8.08 -11.67 0.49
C GLY A 7 7.95 -10.21 0.96
N ASN A 8 9.10 -9.53 1.05
CA ASN A 8 9.16 -8.17 1.59
C ASN A 8 8.92 -7.11 0.52
N ILE A 9 8.20 -6.05 0.91
CA ILE A 9 8.11 -4.83 0.11
C ILE A 9 9.42 -4.05 0.27
N LYS A 10 10.08 -3.78 -0.85
CA LYS A 10 11.35 -3.04 -0.93
C LYS A 10 11.11 -1.61 -1.44
N ASN A 11 12.14 -0.77 -1.37
CA ASN A 11 12.15 0.59 -1.89
C ASN A 11 10.95 1.42 -1.41
N ILE A 12 10.66 1.32 -0.10
CA ILE A 12 9.51 1.98 0.49
C ILE A 12 9.75 3.48 0.56
N GLU A 13 8.86 4.26 -0.05
CA GLU A 13 8.89 5.71 -0.06
C GLU A 13 7.58 6.31 0.44
N THR A 14 7.67 7.44 1.14
CA THR A 14 6.48 8.17 1.60
C THR A 14 6.02 9.16 0.54
N ILE A 15 4.79 8.98 0.05
CA ILE A 15 4.14 9.90 -0.89
C ILE A 15 3.54 11.09 -0.15
N ALA A 16 2.84 10.83 0.95
CA ALA A 16 2.14 11.86 1.72
C ALA A 16 1.96 11.44 3.18
N ILE A 17 1.84 12.42 4.07
CA ILE A 17 1.65 12.23 5.51
C ILE A 17 0.49 13.10 5.98
N GLY A 18 -0.36 12.57 6.85
CA GLY A 18 -1.37 13.33 7.57
C GLY A 18 -2.30 14.13 6.64
N GLY A 19 -2.43 15.43 6.89
CA GLY A 19 -3.30 16.32 6.11
C GLY A 19 -2.96 16.46 4.62
N ARG A 20 -1.76 16.05 4.19
CA ARG A 20 -1.41 16.00 2.75
C ARG A 20 -2.08 14.84 2.01
N ILE A 21 -2.70 13.90 2.74
CA ILE A 21 -3.53 12.86 2.17
C ILE A 21 -4.93 13.46 1.93
N ARG A 22 -5.26 13.70 0.65
CA ARG A 22 -6.50 14.37 0.21
C ARG A 22 -7.76 13.87 0.93
N ASP A 23 -7.90 12.56 1.12
CA ASP A 23 -9.06 11.94 1.78
C ASP A 23 -8.69 11.25 3.12
N ILE A 24 -7.86 11.86 3.97
CA ILE A 24 -7.46 11.24 5.26
C ILE A 24 -8.65 10.82 6.13
N MET A 25 -9.79 11.53 6.04
CA MET A 25 -11.00 11.19 6.77
C MET A 25 -11.57 9.82 6.39
N ARG A 26 -11.37 9.35 5.14
CA ARG A 26 -11.80 8.00 4.71
C ARG A 26 -10.95 6.88 5.34
N LEU A 27 -9.79 7.21 5.88
CA LEU A 27 -8.95 6.28 6.66
C LEU A 27 -9.32 6.36 8.14
N ARG A 28 -9.50 7.57 8.66
CA ARG A 28 -9.81 7.78 10.08
C ARG A 28 -11.17 7.25 10.51
N ARG A 29 -12.19 7.34 9.64
CA ARG A 29 -13.55 6.85 9.94
C ARG A 29 -13.60 5.35 10.25
N PRO A 30 -13.11 4.45 9.38
CA PRO A 30 -13.17 3.01 9.63
C PRO A 30 -12.03 2.45 10.49
N TYR A 31 -10.87 3.12 10.54
CA TYR A 31 -9.66 2.55 11.19
C TYR A 31 -9.15 3.36 12.38
N GLY A 32 -9.71 4.55 12.61
CA GLY A 32 -9.33 5.40 13.74
C GLY A 32 -8.26 6.47 13.43
N PRO A 33 -8.03 7.36 14.41
CA PRO A 33 -7.02 8.40 14.31
C PRO A 33 -5.60 7.81 14.26
N GLY A 34 -4.67 8.56 13.68
CA GLY A 34 -3.27 8.15 13.63
C GLY A 34 -2.42 9.02 12.71
N ARG A 35 -1.10 8.84 12.79
CA ARG A 35 -0.13 9.44 11.85
C ARG A 35 -0.12 8.65 10.54
N TRP A 36 -1.21 8.80 9.79
CA TRP A 36 -1.39 8.16 8.49
C TRP A 36 -0.31 8.60 7.51
N ARG A 37 0.26 7.63 6.81
CA ARG A 37 1.22 7.78 5.73
C ARG A 37 0.67 7.07 4.51
N LYS A 38 0.75 7.70 3.35
CA LYS A 38 0.58 7.05 2.05
C LYS A 38 1.96 6.65 1.57
N LEU A 39 2.16 5.36 1.38
CA LEU A 39 3.45 4.77 1.02
C LEU A 39 3.36 4.16 -0.38
N LYS A 40 4.49 4.12 -1.07
CA LYS A 40 4.71 3.24 -2.21
C LYS A 40 5.92 2.34 -1.95
N GLY A 41 6.00 1.23 -2.65
CA GLY A 41 7.12 0.32 -2.61
C GLY A 41 7.03 -0.68 -3.75
N ILE A 42 8.02 -1.56 -3.84
CA ILE A 42 8.13 -2.55 -4.90
C ILE A 42 8.09 -3.93 -4.27
N ALA A 43 7.28 -4.84 -4.80
CA ALA A 43 7.25 -6.21 -4.36
C ALA A 43 6.90 -7.17 -5.50
N SER A 44 7.27 -8.44 -5.32
CA SER A 44 6.75 -9.52 -6.13
C SER A 44 5.30 -9.78 -5.75
N VAL A 45 4.42 -9.88 -6.74
CA VAL A 45 3.00 -10.21 -6.53
C VAL A 45 2.62 -11.44 -7.32
N ARG A 46 1.82 -12.31 -6.70
CA ARG A 46 1.17 -13.44 -7.37
C ARG A 46 -0.25 -13.04 -7.77
N LEU A 47 -0.56 -13.23 -9.04
CA LEU A 47 -1.90 -13.04 -9.60
C LEU A 47 -2.69 -14.36 -9.56
N GLU A 48 -4.02 -14.30 -9.73
CA GLU A 48 -4.90 -15.48 -9.74
C GLU A 48 -4.45 -16.61 -10.70
N GLY A 49 -3.69 -16.28 -11.76
CA GLY A 49 -3.13 -17.23 -12.72
C GLY A 49 -1.74 -17.79 -12.37
N SER A 50 -1.29 -17.71 -11.11
CA SER A 50 0.02 -18.18 -10.63
C SER A 50 1.25 -17.44 -11.18
N SER A 51 1.09 -16.44 -12.04
CA SER A 51 2.19 -15.61 -12.50
C SER A 51 2.68 -14.70 -11.38
N VAL A 52 3.99 -14.76 -11.12
CA VAL A 52 4.69 -13.87 -10.19
C VAL A 52 5.32 -12.75 -11.00
N ARG A 53 4.93 -11.51 -10.72
CA ARG A 53 5.45 -10.32 -11.41
C ARG A 53 5.94 -9.28 -10.41
N LEU A 54 6.88 -8.45 -10.84
CA LEU A 54 7.33 -7.30 -10.04
C LEU A 54 6.35 -6.14 -10.22
N ALA A 55 5.89 -5.55 -9.12
CA ALA A 55 4.92 -4.46 -9.20
C ALA A 55 5.21 -3.34 -8.20
N GLU A 56 4.82 -2.13 -8.59
CA GLU A 56 4.75 -0.98 -7.70
C GLU A 56 3.44 -1.04 -6.91
N LEU A 57 3.54 -1.08 -5.58
CA LEU A 57 2.42 -1.14 -4.65
C LEU A 57 2.27 0.17 -3.92
N HIS A 58 1.02 0.62 -3.73
CA HIS A 58 0.68 1.79 -2.93
C HIS A 58 -0.27 1.37 -1.81
N TRP A 59 -0.04 1.84 -0.59
CA TRP A 59 -0.93 1.58 0.55
C TRP A 59 -0.93 2.75 1.53
N TYR A 60 -1.82 2.66 2.52
CA TYR A 60 -1.83 3.57 3.66
C TYR A 60 -1.42 2.82 4.92
N GLU A 61 -0.66 3.47 5.78
CA GLU A 61 -0.21 2.89 7.03
C GLU A 61 -0.26 3.91 8.17
N ALA A 62 -0.62 3.44 9.35
CA ALA A 62 -0.48 4.18 10.59
C ALA A 62 0.04 3.26 11.69
N HIS A 63 0.85 3.82 12.59
CA HIS A 63 1.36 3.09 13.75
C HIS A 63 0.19 2.57 14.60
N GLY A 64 0.27 1.31 15.04
CA GLY A 64 -0.81 0.63 15.78
C GLY A 64 -2.00 0.15 14.93
N ILE A 65 -2.11 0.56 13.66
CA ILE A 65 -3.20 0.15 12.75
C ILE A 65 -2.71 -0.80 11.66
N GLY A 66 -1.46 -0.60 11.20
CA GLY A 66 -0.86 -1.37 10.12
C GLY A 66 -1.28 -0.90 8.73
N GLN A 67 -0.99 -1.75 7.73
CA GLN A 67 -1.20 -1.45 6.32
C GLN A 67 -2.67 -1.63 5.91
N ARG A 68 -3.20 -0.67 5.15
CA ARG A 68 -4.59 -0.61 4.69
C ARG A 68 -4.69 -0.16 3.25
N LYS A 69 -5.76 -0.63 2.59
CA LYS A 69 -6.13 -0.28 1.21
C LYS A 69 -4.97 -0.38 0.23
N MET A 70 -4.22 -1.49 0.30
CA MET A 70 -3.13 -1.76 -0.62
C MET A 70 -3.65 -1.91 -2.05
N LYS A 71 -2.91 -1.37 -3.01
CA LYS A 71 -3.21 -1.41 -4.44
C LYS A 71 -1.95 -1.63 -5.24
N MET A 72 -2.03 -2.50 -6.23
CA MET A 72 -1.06 -2.56 -7.32
C MET A 72 -1.27 -1.36 -8.25
N LYS A 73 -0.20 -0.63 -8.55
CA LYS A 73 -0.25 0.54 -9.44
C LYS A 73 0.15 0.25 -10.86
N ARG A 74 1.22 -0.53 -11.03
CA ARG A 74 1.74 -0.96 -12.33
C ARG A 74 2.69 -2.12 -12.13
N PHE A 75 2.83 -2.90 -13.19
CA PHE A 75 3.94 -3.83 -13.34
C PHE A 75 5.23 -3.08 -13.65
N LEU A 76 6.36 -3.66 -13.28
CA LEU A 76 7.71 -3.10 -13.47
C LEU A 76 8.58 -3.99 -14.37
N ASP A 77 8.00 -5.06 -14.91
CA ASP A 77 8.53 -5.95 -15.94
C ASP A 77 7.89 -5.68 -17.31
#